data_AF-A0A816QNL8-F1
#
_entry.id   AF-A0A816QNL8-F1
#
_cell.length_a   1.000
_cell.length_b   1.000
_cell.length_c   1.000
_cell.angle_alpha   90.00
_cell.angle_beta   90.00
_cell.angle_gamma   90.00
#
_symmetry.space_group_name_H-M   'P 1'
#
loop_
_entity.id
_entity.type
_entity.pdbx_description
1 polymer ?
#
loop_
_entity_poly.entity_id
_entity_poly.type
_entity_poly.pdbx_seq_one_letter_code
_entity_poly.pdbx_strand_id
1 'polypeptide(L)'
;MDHREAEKQIVTVAEAAAKIDPCHLMDHLVKALREVWRPKERLSRYTDYFAEALSGVSFPWVKMFKDAPLSTLIDVPLSHIPQSVYRTALNWLEMPPVKLEDFSAFVLRAFDQILVDLEAQQGGGDDSKSQVGMFVALAIVLRSKPQALTTVLPILRENPKYQGHDKLPVTVWMMAQASPGDLCLGLYSWAHNLLPLVSVSSKKRCCIPQSMDLVLQFVEEILSRPKGSDHTCRWSS
;
A
#
# COMPACT_ATOMS: atom_id res chain seq x y z
N MET A 1 -13.77 12.97 -43.28
CA MET A 1 -13.80 13.74 -42.03
C MET A 1 -12.89 12.99 -41.08
N ASP A 2 -11.73 13.56 -40.78
CA ASP A 2 -10.61 12.95 -40.07
C ASP A 2 -10.98 12.78 -38.59
N HIS A 3 -11.29 11.54 -38.16
CA HIS A 3 -11.45 11.23 -36.74
C HIS A 3 -10.05 11.06 -36.14
N ARG A 4 -9.40 12.17 -35.81
CA ARG A 4 -8.32 12.16 -34.82
C ARG A 4 -8.96 11.90 -33.47
N GLU A 5 -9.08 10.62 -33.15
CA GLU A 5 -9.25 10.17 -31.78
C GLU A 5 -8.01 10.69 -31.04
N ALA A 6 -8.21 11.75 -30.25
CA ALA A 6 -7.14 12.30 -29.43
C ALA A 6 -6.80 11.21 -28.41
N GLU A 7 -5.71 10.48 -28.65
CA GLU A 7 -5.07 9.63 -27.65
C GLU A 7 -4.83 10.51 -26.42
N LYS A 8 -5.70 10.39 -25.42
CA LYS A 8 -5.47 10.96 -24.10
C LYS A 8 -4.13 10.39 -23.66
N GLN A 9 -3.10 11.23 -23.63
CA GLN A 9 -1.77 10.86 -23.19
C GLN A 9 -1.88 10.38 -21.74
N ILE A 10 -1.91 9.07 -21.53
CA ILE A 10 -2.01 8.49 -20.18
C ILE A 10 -0.65 8.72 -19.52
N VAL A 11 -0.58 9.72 -18.66
CA VAL A 11 0.61 9.97 -17.85
C VAL A 11 0.80 8.78 -16.91
N THR A 12 1.99 8.19 -16.91
CA THR A 12 2.31 7.05 -16.04
C THR A 12 2.58 7.49 -14.59
N VAL A 13 2.49 6.57 -13.63
CA VAL A 13 2.82 6.84 -12.21
C VAL A 13 4.23 7.42 -12.08
N ALA A 14 5.19 6.84 -12.80
CA ALA A 14 6.59 7.27 -12.75
C ALA A 14 6.78 8.70 -13.28
N GLU A 15 6.15 9.04 -14.40
CA GLU A 15 6.24 10.39 -14.99
C GLU A 15 5.58 11.45 -14.11
N ALA A 16 4.43 11.15 -13.50
CA ALA A 16 3.78 12.06 -12.57
C ALA A 16 4.60 12.21 -11.29
N ALA A 17 5.09 11.11 -10.72
CA ALA A 17 5.91 11.13 -9.51
C ALA A 17 7.24 11.86 -9.71
N ALA A 18 7.85 11.79 -10.90
CA ALA A 18 9.07 12.52 -11.24
C ALA A 18 8.89 14.05 -11.21
N LYS A 19 7.66 14.56 -11.33
CA LYS A 19 7.35 16.00 -11.27
C LYS A 19 7.14 16.51 -9.84
N ILE A 20 7.10 15.61 -8.85
CA ILE A 20 6.94 16.00 -7.45
C ILE A 20 8.23 16.67 -6.98
N ASP A 21 8.14 17.96 -6.65
CA ASP A 21 9.22 18.67 -5.97
C ASP A 21 9.26 18.27 -4.49
N PRO A 22 10.39 17.71 -3.99
CA PRO A 22 10.56 17.38 -2.58
C PRO A 22 10.43 18.59 -1.65
N CYS A 23 10.85 19.79 -2.07
CA CYS A 23 10.72 20.99 -1.25
C CYS A 23 9.24 21.37 -1.08
N HIS A 24 8.48 21.39 -2.18
CA HIS A 24 7.03 21.60 -2.14
C HIS A 24 6.30 20.56 -1.27
N LEU A 25 6.68 19.27 -1.36
CA LEU A 25 6.15 18.22 -0.48
C LEU A 25 6.43 18.53 0.99
N MET A 26 7.68 18.86 1.33
CA MET A 26 8.05 19.19 2.71
C MET A 26 7.27 20.41 3.22
N ASP A 27 7.15 21.46 2.42
CA ASP A 27 6.42 22.67 2.79
C ASP A 27 4.93 22.39 3.05
N HIS A 28 4.29 21.58 2.19
CA HIS A 28 2.91 21.15 2.38
C HIS A 28 2.74 20.39 3.71
N LEU A 29 3.65 19.45 3.99
CA LEU A 29 3.60 18.63 5.19
C LEU A 29 3.95 19.41 6.47
N VAL A 30 4.86 20.39 6.42
CA VAL A 30 5.17 21.28 7.55
C VAL A 30 4.03 22.25 7.81
N LYS A 31 3.39 22.78 6.77
CA LYS A 31 2.17 23.59 6.91
C LYS A 31 1.08 22.81 7.65
N ALA A 32 0.91 21.53 7.32
CA ALA A 32 -0.02 20.64 8.04
C ALA A 32 0.28 20.51 9.54
N LEU A 33 1.56 20.51 9.96
CA LEU A 33 1.92 20.50 11.39
C LEU A 33 1.43 21.75 12.13
N ARG A 34 1.37 22.89 11.45
CA ARG A 34 0.95 24.18 12.04
C ARG A 34 -0.56 24.35 12.07
N GLU A 35 -1.25 23.85 11.04
CA GLU A 35 -2.68 24.10 10.83
C GLU A 35 -3.60 23.00 11.38
N VAL A 36 -3.11 21.76 11.50
CA VAL A 36 -3.95 20.62 11.91
C VAL A 36 -3.91 20.44 13.43
N TRP A 37 -5.02 20.77 14.09
CA TRP A 37 -5.18 20.64 15.54
C TRP A 37 -5.20 19.19 16.03
N ARG A 38 -5.61 18.23 15.18
CA ARG A 38 -5.78 16.81 15.55
C ARG A 38 -4.70 15.92 14.93
N PRO A 39 -3.81 15.30 15.73
CA PRO A 39 -2.73 14.43 15.22
C PRO A 39 -3.20 13.35 14.23
N LYS A 40 -4.35 12.72 14.48
CA LYS A 40 -4.96 11.70 13.60
C LYS A 40 -5.32 12.19 12.18
N GLU A 41 -5.60 13.48 12.03
CA GLU A 41 -5.95 14.12 10.74
C GLU A 41 -4.69 14.54 9.97
N ARG A 42 -3.54 14.59 10.66
CA ARG A 42 -2.27 14.97 10.06
C ARG A 42 -1.81 13.96 9.00
N LEU A 43 -2.01 12.66 9.25
CA LEU A 43 -1.69 11.61 8.28
C LEU A 43 -2.58 11.66 7.03
N SER A 44 -3.75 12.30 7.09
CA SER A 44 -4.59 12.53 5.90
C SER A 44 -3.94 13.50 4.91
N ARG A 45 -3.08 14.42 5.38
CA ARG A 45 -2.35 15.33 4.47
C ARG A 45 -1.33 14.60 3.60
N TYR A 46 -0.85 13.47 4.09
CA TYR A 46 -0.01 12.57 3.31
C TYR A 46 -0.78 12.03 2.10
N THR A 47 -2.00 11.55 2.32
CA THR A 47 -2.86 11.05 1.24
C THR A 47 -3.33 12.16 0.32
N ASP A 48 -3.70 13.33 0.86
CA ASP A 48 -4.17 14.47 0.08
C ASP A 48 -3.12 14.91 -0.95
N TYR A 49 -1.87 15.06 -0.51
CA TYR A 49 -0.78 15.48 -1.40
C TYR A 49 -0.55 14.49 -2.55
N PHE A 50 -0.40 13.20 -2.24
CA PHE A 50 -0.16 12.19 -3.28
C PHE A 50 -1.39 11.98 -4.17
N ALA A 51 -2.60 12.11 -3.63
CA ALA A 51 -3.82 12.06 -4.43
C ALA A 51 -3.90 13.22 -5.43
N GLU A 52 -3.54 14.43 -5.00
CA GLU A 52 -3.48 15.59 -5.88
C GLU A 52 -2.37 15.43 -6.94
N ALA A 53 -1.15 15.13 -6.50
CA ALA A 53 0.02 15.01 -7.37
C ALA A 53 -0.10 13.90 -8.43
N LEU A 54 -0.88 12.84 -8.13
CA LEU A 54 -1.06 11.68 -9.01
C LEU A 54 -2.47 11.57 -9.60
N SER A 55 -3.32 12.58 -9.43
CA SER A 55 -4.73 12.59 -9.87
C SER A 55 -4.93 12.37 -11.38
N GLY A 56 -3.92 12.67 -12.20
CA GLY A 56 -3.97 12.49 -13.66
C GLY A 56 -3.51 11.11 -14.16
N VAL A 57 -3.17 10.19 -13.26
CA VAL A 57 -2.59 8.88 -13.60
C VAL A 57 -3.66 7.81 -13.63
N SER A 58 -3.68 6.99 -14.69
CA SER A 58 -4.43 5.74 -14.69
C SER A 58 -3.65 4.65 -13.95
N PHE A 59 -4.26 4.01 -12.97
CA PHE A 59 -3.64 2.96 -12.16
C PHE A 59 -4.59 1.76 -12.01
N PRO A 60 -4.54 0.79 -12.95
CA PRO A 60 -5.47 -0.34 -13.04
C PRO A 60 -5.16 -1.43 -12.00
N TRP A 61 -5.12 -1.05 -10.73
CA TRP A 61 -4.55 -1.86 -9.66
C TRP A 61 -5.30 -3.18 -9.45
N VAL A 62 -6.62 -3.23 -9.67
CA VAL A 62 -7.39 -4.47 -9.54
C VAL A 62 -6.92 -5.52 -10.53
N LYS A 63 -6.60 -5.11 -11.77
CA LYS A 63 -6.04 -5.99 -12.79
C LYS A 63 -4.60 -6.37 -12.43
N MET A 64 -3.79 -5.40 -12.03
CA MET A 64 -2.40 -5.64 -11.62
C MET A 64 -2.29 -6.67 -10.49
N PHE A 65 -3.17 -6.59 -9.48
CA PHE A 65 -3.17 -7.50 -8.34
C PHE A 65 -3.64 -8.92 -8.68
N LYS A 66 -4.30 -9.10 -9.83
CA LYS A 66 -4.70 -10.42 -10.35
C LYS A 66 -3.62 -11.05 -11.23
N ASP A 67 -2.95 -10.22 -12.03
CA ASP A 67 -2.09 -10.70 -13.12
C ASP A 67 -0.60 -10.76 -12.74
N ALA A 68 -0.15 -9.97 -11.76
CA ALA A 68 1.25 -9.89 -11.36
C ALA A 68 1.55 -10.70 -10.09
N PRO A 69 2.75 -11.30 -9.97
CA PRO A 69 3.17 -11.96 -8.74
C PRO A 69 3.41 -10.94 -7.63
N LEU A 70 3.26 -11.38 -6.38
CA LEU A 70 3.46 -10.58 -5.18
C LEU A 70 4.89 -10.01 -5.10
N SER A 71 5.87 -10.77 -5.59
CA SER A 71 7.28 -10.33 -5.68
C SER A 71 7.47 -9.06 -6.50
N THR A 72 6.60 -8.79 -7.47
CA THR A 72 6.56 -7.54 -8.22
C THR A 72 5.70 -6.49 -7.51
N LEU A 73 4.54 -6.89 -6.99
CA LEU A 73 3.58 -5.97 -6.37
C LEU A 73 4.09 -5.36 -5.07
N ILE A 74 4.98 -6.04 -4.34
CA ILE A 74 5.60 -5.51 -3.12
C ILE A 74 6.38 -4.23 -3.38
N ASP A 75 6.95 -4.07 -4.57
CA ASP A 75 7.70 -2.86 -4.93
C ASP A 75 6.81 -1.77 -5.54
N VAL A 76 5.60 -2.09 -5.97
CA VAL A 76 4.62 -1.12 -6.49
C VAL A 76 3.74 -0.57 -5.35
N PRO A 77 3.45 0.74 -5.31
CA PRO A 77 3.85 1.78 -6.29
C PRO A 77 5.20 2.44 -6.01
N LEU A 78 5.91 2.04 -4.95
CA LEU A 78 7.10 2.76 -4.48
C LEU A 78 8.28 2.74 -5.46
N SER A 79 8.39 1.72 -6.30
CA SER A 79 9.38 1.61 -7.39
C SER A 79 9.26 2.75 -8.41
N HIS A 80 8.10 3.41 -8.49
CA HIS A 80 7.87 4.57 -9.35
C HIS A 80 8.09 5.91 -8.65
N ILE A 81 8.31 5.92 -7.33
CA ILE A 81 8.48 7.14 -6.55
C ILE A 81 9.97 7.52 -6.50
N PRO A 82 10.35 8.74 -6.92
CA PRO A 82 11.74 9.18 -6.82
C PRO A 82 12.26 9.09 -5.38
N GLN A 83 13.51 8.67 -5.22
CA GLN A 83 14.11 8.46 -3.90
C GLN A 83 14.12 9.72 -3.04
N SER A 84 14.26 10.90 -3.66
CA SER A 84 14.19 12.20 -2.97
C SER A 84 12.81 12.46 -2.37
N VAL A 85 11.75 12.16 -3.12
CA VAL A 85 10.35 12.26 -2.68
C VAL A 85 10.09 11.28 -1.55
N TYR A 86 10.47 10.01 -1.73
CA TYR A 86 10.32 8.97 -0.70
C TYR A 86 11.01 9.34 0.61
N ARG A 87 12.29 9.76 0.57
CA ARG A 87 13.04 10.17 1.77
C ARG A 87 12.44 11.39 2.46
N THR A 88 12.00 12.38 1.69
CA THR A 88 11.34 13.58 2.24
C THR A 88 10.08 13.20 3.00
N ALA A 89 9.27 12.34 2.38
CA ALA A 89 8.04 11.84 2.96
C ALA A 89 8.31 11.02 4.23
N LEU A 90 9.37 10.20 4.25
CA LEU A 90 9.81 9.44 5.43
C LEU A 90 10.25 10.34 6.58
N ASN A 91 11.14 11.30 6.32
CA ASN A 91 11.67 12.20 7.34
C ASN A 91 10.55 12.93 8.09
N TRP A 92 9.47 13.28 7.39
CA TRP A 92 8.31 13.89 8.01
C TRP A 92 7.53 12.94 8.93
N LEU A 93 7.41 11.65 8.61
CA LEU A 93 6.76 10.65 9.48
C LEU A 93 7.51 10.43 10.80
N GLU A 94 8.80 10.77 10.84
CA GLU A 94 9.63 10.73 12.05
C GLU A 94 9.49 11.98 12.92
N MET A 95 8.88 13.05 12.41
CA MET A 95 8.69 14.26 13.18
C MET A 95 7.63 14.08 14.27
N PRO A 96 7.92 14.46 15.52
CA PRO A 96 6.92 14.49 16.58
C PRO A 96 5.77 15.48 16.26
N PRO A 97 4.57 15.31 16.84
CA PRO A 97 4.11 14.21 17.68
C PRO A 97 3.08 13.35 16.94
N VAL A 98 3.49 12.29 16.23
CA VAL A 98 2.58 11.25 15.69
C VAL A 98 2.78 9.97 16.50
N LYS A 99 1.71 9.44 17.10
CA LYS A 99 1.79 8.21 17.91
C LYS A 99 1.50 6.98 17.05
N LEU A 100 1.91 5.80 17.53
CA LEU A 100 1.64 4.53 16.85
C LEU A 100 0.15 4.34 16.55
N GLU A 101 -0.73 4.71 17.49
CA GLU A 101 -2.19 4.62 17.32
C GLU A 101 -2.71 5.45 16.14
N ASP A 102 -2.10 6.61 15.85
CA ASP A 102 -2.48 7.44 14.71
C ASP A 102 -2.13 6.72 13.39
N PHE A 103 -0.97 6.06 13.34
CA PHE A 103 -0.57 5.24 12.19
C PHE A 103 -1.51 4.05 12.01
N SER A 104 -1.89 3.36 13.08
CA SER A 104 -2.85 2.25 13.02
C SER A 104 -4.22 2.70 12.50
N ALA A 105 -4.72 3.83 13.01
CA ALA A 105 -5.98 4.42 12.56
C ALA A 105 -5.91 4.88 11.09
N PHE A 106 -4.74 5.36 10.65
CA PHE A 106 -4.50 5.69 9.24
C PHE A 106 -4.51 4.45 8.36
N VAL A 107 -3.79 3.39 8.73
CA VAL A 107 -3.72 2.12 7.98
C VAL A 107 -5.13 1.55 7.77
N LEU A 108 -5.94 1.49 8.82
CA LEU A 108 -7.31 0.98 8.73
C LEU A 108 -8.21 1.83 7.82
N ARG A 109 -8.11 3.16 7.91
CA ARG A 109 -8.88 4.09 7.08
C ARG A 109 -8.45 4.07 5.61
N ALA A 110 -7.15 3.97 5.35
CA ALA A 110 -6.62 3.83 4.01
C ALA A 110 -7.12 2.53 3.37
N PHE A 111 -7.14 1.44 4.15
CA PHE A 111 -7.69 0.17 3.68
C PHE A 111 -9.19 0.28 3.39
N ASP A 112 -9.97 0.90 4.28
CA ASP A 112 -11.39 1.19 4.04
C ASP A 112 -11.61 1.91 2.71
N GLN A 113 -10.80 2.93 2.40
CA GLN A 113 -10.96 3.69 1.18
C GLN A 113 -10.55 2.91 -0.08
N ILE A 114 -9.53 2.05 0.02
CA ILE A 114 -9.17 1.13 -1.06
C ILE A 114 -10.28 0.10 -1.30
N LEU A 115 -10.97 -0.37 -0.25
CA LEU A 115 -12.11 -1.28 -0.40
C LEU A 115 -13.31 -0.60 -1.07
N VAL A 116 -13.57 0.67 -0.77
CA VAL A 116 -14.59 1.47 -1.50
C VAL A 116 -14.22 1.60 -2.98
N ASP A 117 -12.95 1.87 -3.29
CA ASP A 117 -12.47 1.92 -4.68
C ASP A 117 -12.56 0.54 -5.36
N LEU A 118 -12.26 -0.55 -4.65
CA LEU A 118 -12.39 -1.93 -5.16
C LEU A 118 -13.81 -2.21 -5.64
N GLU A 119 -14.81 -1.90 -4.81
CA GLU A 119 -16.22 -2.08 -5.15
C GLU A 119 -16.60 -1.24 -6.39
N ALA A 120 -16.12 0.00 -6.47
CA ALA A 120 -16.35 0.87 -7.63
C ALA A 120 -15.71 0.32 -8.92
N GLN A 121 -14.45 -0.14 -8.85
CA GLN A 121 -13.72 -0.68 -10.00
C GLN A 121 -14.32 -2.02 -10.47
N GLN A 122 -14.79 -2.87 -9.56
CA GLN A 122 -15.52 -4.10 -9.92
C GLN A 122 -16.84 -3.83 -10.63
N GLY A 123 -17.47 -2.69 -10.35
CA GLY A 123 -18.69 -2.21 -11.02
C GLY A 123 -18.47 -1.58 -12.41
N GLY A 124 -17.27 -1.70 -13.00
CA GLY A 124 -16.92 -1.04 -14.26
C GLY A 124 -16.42 0.39 -14.07
N GLY A 125 -15.76 0.66 -12.94
CA GLY A 125 -15.18 1.94 -12.60
C GLY A 125 -14.09 2.40 -13.59
N ASP A 126 -13.77 3.69 -13.51
CA ASP A 126 -12.76 4.34 -14.34
C ASP A 126 -11.40 4.30 -13.64
N ASP A 127 -10.42 3.62 -14.25
CA ASP A 127 -9.05 3.50 -13.74
C ASP A 127 -8.35 4.87 -13.57
N SER A 128 -8.81 5.92 -14.28
CA SER A 128 -8.29 7.29 -14.12
C SER A 128 -8.74 7.99 -12.83
N LYS A 129 -9.66 7.39 -12.07
CA LYS A 129 -10.09 7.84 -10.73
C LYS A 129 -9.50 6.98 -9.60
N SER A 130 -8.61 6.06 -9.94
CA SER A 130 -8.02 5.10 -9.01
C SER A 130 -7.25 5.77 -7.86
N GLN A 131 -7.21 5.08 -6.72
CA GLN A 131 -6.62 5.58 -5.48
C GLN A 131 -5.08 5.43 -5.42
N VAL A 132 -4.35 5.71 -6.52
CA VAL A 132 -2.88 5.52 -6.57
C VAL A 132 -2.14 6.30 -5.46
N GLY A 133 -2.57 7.53 -5.18
CA GLY A 133 -1.99 8.33 -4.09
C GLY A 133 -2.19 7.69 -2.71
N MET A 134 -3.31 6.99 -2.50
CA MET A 134 -3.56 6.22 -1.27
C MET A 134 -2.61 5.02 -1.17
N PHE A 135 -2.40 4.27 -2.27
CA PHE A 135 -1.45 3.16 -2.29
C PHE A 135 -0.03 3.62 -2.00
N VAL A 136 0.40 4.74 -2.57
CA VAL A 136 1.72 5.34 -2.29
C VAL A 136 1.83 5.70 -0.81
N ALA A 137 0.88 6.50 -0.29
CA ALA A 137 0.89 6.93 1.11
C ALA A 137 0.90 5.74 2.08
N LEU A 138 0.04 4.75 1.84
CA LEU A 138 -0.07 3.55 2.67
C LEU A 138 1.21 2.71 2.63
N ALA A 139 1.82 2.51 1.45
CA ALA A 139 3.07 1.77 1.33
C ALA A 139 4.23 2.45 2.08
N ILE A 140 4.34 3.79 2.01
CA ILE A 140 5.38 4.51 2.75
C ILE A 140 5.16 4.36 4.27
N VAL A 141 3.93 4.49 4.74
CA VAL A 141 3.59 4.32 6.17
C VAL A 141 3.88 2.90 6.64
N LEU A 142 3.47 1.87 5.90
CA LEU A 142 3.68 0.47 6.27
C LEU A 142 5.18 0.09 6.30
N ARG A 143 5.98 0.58 5.34
CA ARG A 143 7.44 0.37 5.34
C ARG A 143 8.16 1.14 6.46
N SER A 144 7.66 2.33 6.83
CA SER A 144 8.27 3.18 7.87
C SER A 144 7.88 2.77 9.29
N LYS A 145 6.61 2.40 9.49
CA LYS A 145 6.01 2.07 10.78
C LYS A 145 5.30 0.71 10.70
N PRO A 146 6.05 -0.38 10.45
CA PRO A 146 5.47 -1.70 10.24
C PRO A 146 4.67 -2.20 11.47
N GLN A 147 5.00 -1.72 12.68
CA GLN A 147 4.28 -2.07 13.92
C GLN A 147 2.82 -1.57 13.94
N ALA A 148 2.49 -0.56 13.13
CA ALA A 148 1.12 -0.09 13.01
C ALA A 148 0.20 -1.20 12.48
N LEU A 149 0.71 -2.01 11.55
CA LEU A 149 -0.03 -3.14 10.99
C LEU A 149 -0.29 -4.21 12.06
N THR A 150 0.63 -4.48 12.98
CA THR A 150 0.45 -5.44 14.08
C THR A 150 -0.84 -5.21 14.85
N THR A 151 -1.17 -3.95 15.12
CA THR A 151 -2.39 -3.58 15.85
C THR A 151 -3.67 -3.68 15.01
N VAL A 152 -3.53 -3.62 13.68
CA VAL A 152 -4.65 -3.67 12.72
C VAL A 152 -5.00 -5.11 12.35
N LEU A 153 -4.02 -6.01 12.32
CA LEU A 153 -4.17 -7.40 11.91
C LEU A 153 -5.30 -8.17 12.63
N PRO A 154 -5.47 -8.10 13.97
CA PRO A 154 -6.61 -8.73 14.64
C PRO A 154 -7.96 -8.20 14.16
N ILE A 155 -8.05 -6.90 13.88
CA ILE A 155 -9.28 -6.25 13.39
C ILE A 155 -9.66 -6.80 12.01
N LEU A 156 -8.68 -6.94 11.10
CA LEU A 156 -8.92 -7.49 9.76
C LEU A 156 -9.40 -8.94 9.83
N ARG A 157 -8.84 -9.71 10.77
CA ARG A 157 -9.22 -11.11 10.98
C ARG A 157 -10.63 -11.26 11.54
N GLU A 158 -11.02 -10.44 12.51
CA GLU A 158 -12.25 -10.66 13.28
C GLU A 158 -13.48 -10.01 12.65
N ASN A 159 -13.30 -8.92 11.91
CA ASN A 159 -14.42 -8.19 11.32
C ASN A 159 -14.73 -8.66 9.89
N PRO A 160 -15.95 -9.19 9.63
CA PRO A 160 -16.35 -9.66 8.30
C PRO A 160 -16.23 -8.63 7.19
N LYS A 161 -16.25 -7.32 7.52
CA LYS A 161 -16.02 -6.23 6.56
C LYS A 161 -14.73 -6.39 5.78
N TYR A 162 -13.66 -6.88 6.41
CA TYR A 162 -12.33 -7.01 5.81
C TYR A 162 -12.05 -8.41 5.24
N GLN A 163 -12.98 -9.34 5.43
CA GLN A 163 -12.89 -10.68 4.91
C GLN A 163 -13.49 -10.76 3.50
N GLY A 164 -12.98 -11.71 2.70
CA GLY A 164 -13.42 -11.92 1.32
C GLY A 164 -12.24 -12.30 0.42
N HIS A 165 -12.48 -13.16 -0.56
CA HIS A 165 -11.46 -13.57 -1.53
C HIS A 165 -11.00 -12.42 -2.43
N ASP A 166 -11.91 -11.50 -2.73
CA ASP A 166 -11.68 -10.27 -3.49
C ASP A 166 -10.77 -9.27 -2.76
N LYS A 167 -10.81 -9.26 -1.42
CA LYS A 167 -10.04 -8.35 -0.56
C LYS A 167 -8.66 -8.90 -0.20
N LEU A 168 -8.51 -10.22 -0.28
CA LEU A 168 -7.28 -10.92 0.09
C LEU A 168 -6.02 -10.38 -0.62
N PRO A 169 -6.03 -10.05 -1.93
CA PRO A 169 -4.88 -9.45 -2.60
C PRO A 169 -4.37 -8.17 -1.94
N VAL A 170 -5.28 -7.27 -1.56
CA VAL A 170 -4.92 -6.00 -0.90
C VAL A 170 -4.40 -6.25 0.51
N THR A 171 -5.05 -7.16 1.26
CA THR A 171 -4.61 -7.56 2.60
C THR A 171 -3.19 -8.13 2.58
N VAL A 172 -2.89 -9.05 1.66
CA VAL A 172 -1.56 -9.65 1.51
C VAL A 172 -0.54 -8.62 1.06
N TRP A 173 -0.89 -7.73 0.12
CA TRP A 173 -0.01 -6.63 -0.28
C TRP A 173 0.34 -5.71 0.89
N MET A 174 -0.60 -5.35 1.76
CA MET A 174 -0.32 -4.55 2.96
C MET A 174 0.65 -5.26 3.91
N MET A 175 0.46 -6.57 4.13
CA MET A 175 1.41 -7.37 4.93
C MET A 175 2.79 -7.40 4.27
N ALA A 176 2.84 -7.54 2.95
CA ALA A 176 4.07 -7.51 2.16
C ALA A 176 4.76 -6.14 2.22
N GLN A 177 4.05 -5.02 2.31
CA GLN A 177 4.68 -3.71 2.52
C GLN A 177 5.32 -3.58 3.91
N ALA A 178 4.77 -4.21 4.95
CA ALA A 178 5.27 -4.08 6.32
C ALA A 178 6.37 -5.10 6.69
N SER A 179 6.52 -6.17 5.90
CA SER A 179 7.44 -7.29 6.21
C SER A 179 8.93 -7.09 5.87
N PRO A 180 9.36 -6.24 4.92
CA PRO A 180 10.77 -6.11 4.55
C PRO A 180 11.64 -5.72 5.76
N GLY A 181 12.65 -6.52 6.06
CA GLY A 181 13.53 -6.31 7.22
C GLY A 181 12.96 -6.78 8.57
N ASP A 182 11.70 -7.21 8.63
CA ASP A 182 11.03 -7.73 9.83
C ASP A 182 10.35 -9.08 9.59
N LEU A 183 11.19 -10.13 9.56
CA LEU A 183 10.76 -11.53 9.45
C LEU A 183 9.72 -11.91 10.53
N CYS A 184 9.85 -11.38 11.75
CA CYS A 184 8.95 -11.70 12.85
C CYS A 184 7.54 -11.17 12.57
N LEU A 185 7.44 -9.93 12.09
CA LEU A 185 6.17 -9.35 11.68
C LEU A 185 5.55 -10.08 10.49
N GLY A 186 6.36 -10.45 9.49
CA GLY A 186 5.88 -11.23 8.35
C GLY A 186 5.28 -12.56 8.77
N LEU A 187 5.99 -13.33 9.60
CA LEU A 187 5.51 -14.60 10.14
C LEU A 187 4.27 -14.42 11.04
N TYR A 188 4.24 -13.37 11.86
CA TYR A 188 3.06 -13.03 12.66
C TYR A 188 1.84 -12.75 11.78
N SER A 189 2.01 -11.94 10.73
CA SER A 189 0.96 -11.60 9.76
C SER A 189 0.41 -12.86 9.08
N TRP A 190 1.30 -13.72 8.60
CA TRP A 190 0.94 -15.00 7.98
C TRP A 190 0.19 -15.91 8.95
N ALA A 191 0.75 -16.20 10.12
CA ALA A 191 0.18 -17.13 11.08
C ALA A 191 -1.18 -16.65 11.62
N HIS A 192 -1.32 -15.33 11.82
CA HIS A 192 -2.52 -14.77 12.43
C HIS A 192 -3.66 -14.56 11.43
N ASN A 193 -3.38 -14.21 10.17
CA ASN A 193 -4.42 -13.82 9.20
C ASN A 193 -4.57 -14.78 8.01
N LEU A 194 -3.48 -15.39 7.53
CA LEU A 194 -3.49 -16.18 6.30
C LEU A 194 -3.61 -17.68 6.57
N LEU A 195 -2.87 -18.19 7.56
CA LEU A 195 -2.90 -19.61 7.93
C LEU A 195 -4.31 -20.13 8.32
N PRO A 196 -5.17 -19.36 9.03
CA PRO A 196 -6.54 -19.78 9.28
C PRO A 196 -7.36 -20.00 8.00
N LEU A 197 -7.10 -19.26 6.92
CA LEU A 197 -7.80 -19.40 5.65
C LEU A 197 -7.46 -20.73 4.96
N VAL A 198 -6.21 -21.19 5.13
CA VAL A 198 -5.75 -22.49 4.62
C VAL A 198 -6.38 -23.65 5.40
N SER A 199 -6.47 -23.55 6.73
CA SER A 199 -6.96 -24.64 7.58
C SER A 199 -8.50 -24.76 7.59
N VAL A 200 -9.24 -23.66 7.53
CA VAL A 200 -10.72 -23.67 7.52
C VAL A 200 -11.26 -24.15 6.16
N SER A 201 -10.60 -23.81 5.06
CA SER A 201 -10.97 -24.25 3.70
C SER A 201 -10.74 -25.75 3.47
N SER A 202 -10.00 -26.45 4.34
CA SER A 202 -9.79 -27.90 4.21
C SER A 202 -11.02 -28.74 4.58
N LYS A 203 -11.96 -28.21 5.38
CA LYS A 203 -13.19 -28.94 5.80
C LYS A 203 -14.35 -28.83 4.81
N LYS A 204 -14.35 -27.82 3.94
CA LYS A 204 -15.26 -27.68 2.79
C LYS A 204 -14.38 -27.55 1.56
N ARG A 205 -14.33 -28.58 0.71
CA ARG A 205 -13.41 -28.85 -0.41
C ARG A 205 -13.36 -27.76 -1.53
N CYS A 206 -13.29 -26.49 -1.17
CA CYS A 206 -13.30 -25.31 -2.03
C CYS A 206 -12.13 -24.39 -1.66
N CYS A 207 -10.89 -24.91 -1.65
CA CYS A 207 -9.73 -24.01 -1.70
C CYS A 207 -9.72 -23.34 -3.07
N ILE A 208 -9.85 -22.02 -3.13
CA ILE A 208 -9.63 -21.27 -4.37
C ILE A 208 -8.11 -21.29 -4.64
N PRO A 209 -7.64 -21.92 -5.73
CA PRO A 209 -6.21 -22.08 -6.00
C PRO A 209 -5.44 -20.76 -5.97
N GLN A 210 -6.05 -19.68 -6.48
CA GLN A 210 -5.47 -18.34 -6.48
C GLN A 210 -5.21 -17.78 -5.08
N SER A 211 -6.11 -18.01 -4.13
CA SER A 211 -5.90 -17.55 -2.74
C SER A 211 -4.79 -18.33 -2.06
N MET A 212 -4.68 -19.64 -2.33
CA MET A 212 -3.59 -20.47 -1.81
C MET A 212 -2.24 -20.06 -2.39
N ASP A 213 -2.19 -19.84 -3.70
CA ASP A 213 -1.01 -19.38 -4.41
C ASP A 213 -0.48 -18.06 -3.83
N LEU A 214 -1.36 -17.07 -3.64
CA LEU A 214 -0.99 -15.79 -3.03
C LEU A 214 -0.47 -15.93 -1.59
N VAL A 215 -1.05 -16.83 -0.78
CA VAL A 215 -0.56 -17.11 0.58
C VAL A 215 0.84 -17.73 0.55
N LEU A 216 1.12 -18.61 -0.41
CA LEU A 216 2.44 -19.20 -0.59
C LEU A 216 3.47 -18.17 -1.09
N GLN A 217 3.10 -17.34 -2.06
CA GLN A 217 3.94 -16.24 -2.55
C GLN A 217 4.34 -15.29 -1.41
N PHE A 218 3.44 -15.01 -0.46
CA PHE A 218 3.77 -14.20 0.71
C PHE A 218 4.81 -14.85 1.61
N VAL A 219 4.70 -16.15 1.87
CA VAL A 219 5.69 -16.91 2.66
C VAL A 219 7.04 -16.90 1.93
N GLU A 220 7.05 -17.14 0.62
CA GLU A 220 8.25 -17.09 -0.20
C GLU A 220 8.93 -15.70 -0.13
N GLU A 221 8.17 -14.61 -0.21
CA GLU A 221 8.72 -13.25 -0.11
C GLU A 221 9.35 -12.98 1.27
N ILE A 222 8.68 -13.37 2.35
CA ILE A 222 9.21 -13.19 3.71
C ILE A 222 10.51 -14.00 3.91
N LEU A 223 10.55 -15.22 3.40
CA LEU A 223 11.69 -16.13 3.57
C LEU A 223 12.85 -15.82 2.62
N SER A 224 12.58 -15.24 1.45
CA SER A 224 13.60 -14.84 0.47
C SER A 224 14.34 -13.57 0.88
N ARG A 225 13.80 -12.81 1.85
CA ARG A 225 14.39 -11.58 2.40
C ARG A 225 14.69 -11.71 3.90
N PRO A 226 15.43 -12.75 4.36
CA PRO A 226 15.79 -12.85 5.76
C PRO A 226 16.71 -11.66 6.07
N LYS A 227 16.46 -10.98 7.19
CA LYS A 227 17.16 -9.78 7.68
C LYS A 227 18.57 -9.62 7.10
N GLY A 228 18.81 -8.47 6.47
CA GLY A 228 20.06 -8.12 5.83
C GLY A 228 21.28 -8.47 6.68
N SER A 229 22.14 -9.30 6.11
CA SER A 229 23.56 -9.18 6.36
C SER A 229 23.98 -7.77 5.93
N ASP A 230 24.24 -6.95 6.94
CA ASP A 230 24.92 -5.66 6.91
C ASP A 230 24.31 -4.51 6.10
N HIS A 231 24.34 -3.36 6.75
CA HIS A 231 24.23 -2.04 6.14
C HIS A 231 25.37 -1.81 5.13
N THR A 232 25.37 -2.48 3.98
CA THR A 232 26.17 -2.05 2.83
C THR A 232 25.52 -2.46 1.52
N CYS A 233 25.12 -1.43 0.77
CA CYS A 233 25.14 -1.40 -0.69
C CYS A 233 24.40 -2.53 -1.44
N ARG A 234 23.10 -2.35 -1.66
CA ARG A 234 22.47 -2.84 -2.89
C ARG A 234 21.38 -1.90 -3.38
N TRP A 235 21.76 -0.69 -3.78
CA TRP A 235 21.04 0.13 -4.75
C TRP A 235 22.06 0.99 -5.50
N SER A 236 22.64 0.43 -6.56
CA SER A 236 23.46 1.14 -7.54
C SER A 236 23.38 0.41 -8.87
N SER A 237 22.41 0.80 -9.68
CA SER A 237 22.47 1.02 -11.13
C SER A 237 21.08 1.38 -11.62
#